data_AF-A0A7W4HVK4-F1
#
_entry.id   AF-A0A7W4HVK4-F1
#
_cell.length_a   1.000
_cell.length_b   1.000
_cell.length_c   1.000
_cell.angle_alpha   90.00
_cell.angle_beta   90.00
_cell.angle_gamma   90.00
#
_symmetry.space_group_name_H-M   'P 1'
#
loop_
_entity.id
_entity.type
_entity.pdbx_description
1 polymer ?
#
loop_
_entity_poly.entity_id
_entity_poly.type
_entity_poly.pdbx_seq_one_letter_code
_entity_poly.pdbx_strand_id
1 'polypeptide(L)'
;QHAANYETSWARATNLGIYGADLSYASTYGVTSDVLHYYKATLELSRALNLKLDMLERLAAQEENQLQNKDSLRAIATQSIYETYASLCTNGQSEEAVLFLAGGWLEAVYLGANIASLSRRNQQVVELLQQQESTFQSIMRLLDRYKKTPAGEAMLTIFQGLQPSFEALRTKPDTQTTQTLTDQLEQARGKLIAQS
;
A
#
# COMPACT_ATOMS: atom_id res chain seq x y z
N GLN A 1 23.78 -0.84 -16.48
CA GLN A 1 23.25 -1.87 -15.55
C GLN A 1 22.56 -1.27 -14.32
N HIS A 2 22.95 -0.08 -13.82
CA HIS A 2 22.28 0.56 -12.66
C HIS A 2 20.82 0.99 -12.91
N ALA A 3 20.49 1.49 -14.10
CA ALA A 3 19.13 1.96 -14.41
C ALA A 3 18.08 0.83 -14.35
N ALA A 4 18.34 -0.34 -14.95
CA ALA A 4 17.42 -1.48 -14.91
C ALA A 4 17.24 -2.04 -13.49
N ASN A 5 18.31 -2.13 -12.70
CA ASN A 5 18.23 -2.59 -11.31
C ASN A 5 17.44 -1.60 -10.44
N TYR A 6 17.66 -0.30 -10.64
CA TYR A 6 16.91 0.75 -9.98
C TYR A 6 15.44 0.74 -10.43
N GLU A 7 15.18 0.54 -11.72
CA GLU A 7 13.84 0.32 -12.28
C GLU A 7 13.16 -0.97 -11.79
N THR A 8 13.92 -1.91 -11.24
CA THR A 8 13.31 -3.09 -10.60
C THR A 8 13.08 -2.85 -9.10
N SER A 9 13.95 -2.04 -8.45
CA SER A 9 13.87 -1.71 -7.03
C SER A 9 12.61 -0.90 -6.68
N TRP A 10 12.35 0.19 -7.40
CA TRP A 10 11.17 1.03 -7.16
C TRP A 10 9.85 0.26 -7.36
N ALA A 11 9.72 -0.51 -8.45
CA ALA A 11 8.54 -1.33 -8.72
C ALA A 11 8.30 -2.36 -7.61
N ARG A 12 9.37 -3.01 -7.13
CA ARG A 12 9.29 -3.92 -5.97
C ARG A 12 8.88 -3.20 -4.69
N ALA A 13 9.42 -2.01 -4.43
CA ALA A 13 9.09 -1.24 -3.23
C ALA A 13 7.63 -0.78 -3.21
N THR A 14 7.14 -0.26 -4.34
CA THR A 14 5.74 0.10 -4.53
C THR A 14 4.82 -1.12 -4.34
N ASN A 15 5.14 -2.24 -5.00
CA ASN A 15 4.35 -3.46 -4.86
C ASN A 15 4.39 -4.04 -3.45
N LEU A 16 5.54 -3.96 -2.78
CA LEU A 16 5.65 -4.39 -1.39
C LEU A 16 4.72 -3.57 -0.49
N GLY A 17 4.54 -2.28 -0.80
CA GLY A 17 3.55 -1.42 -0.15
C GLY A 17 2.11 -1.90 -0.40
N ILE A 18 1.76 -2.13 -1.66
CA ILE A 18 0.43 -2.61 -2.09
C ILE A 18 0.10 -3.95 -1.39
N TYR A 19 0.96 -4.96 -1.55
CA TYR A 19 0.75 -6.27 -0.93
C TYR A 19 0.79 -6.21 0.60
N GLY A 20 1.54 -5.27 1.19
CA GLY A 20 1.53 -5.03 2.63
C GLY A 20 0.16 -4.53 3.11
N ALA A 21 -0.50 -3.65 2.35
CA ALA A 21 -1.85 -3.19 2.65
C ALA A 21 -2.89 -4.32 2.48
N ASP A 22 -2.78 -5.11 1.41
CA ASP A 22 -3.63 -6.29 1.19
C ASP A 22 -3.46 -7.32 2.31
N LEU A 23 -2.22 -7.59 2.75
CA LEU A 23 -1.93 -8.45 3.88
C LEU A 23 -2.56 -7.92 5.17
N SER A 24 -2.43 -6.61 5.44
CA SER A 24 -3.05 -5.97 6.60
C SER A 24 -4.58 -6.13 6.58
N TYR A 25 -5.21 -5.88 5.43
CA TYR A 25 -6.64 -6.06 5.25
C TYR A 25 -7.07 -7.51 5.43
N ALA A 26 -6.42 -8.45 4.75
CA ALA A 26 -6.71 -9.88 4.84
C ALA A 26 -6.51 -10.41 6.27
N SER A 27 -5.48 -9.95 6.98
CA SER A 27 -5.22 -10.37 8.36
C SER A 27 -6.30 -9.90 9.34
N THR A 28 -6.98 -8.80 9.01
CA THR A 28 -8.03 -8.22 9.86
C THR A 28 -9.42 -8.73 9.50
N TYR A 29 -9.73 -8.85 8.20
CA TYR A 29 -11.09 -9.10 7.71
C TYR A 29 -11.22 -10.34 6.79
N GLY A 30 -10.12 -10.85 6.26
CA GLY A 30 -10.10 -11.91 5.26
C GLY A 30 -10.17 -13.33 5.82
N VAL A 31 -10.05 -14.29 4.89
CA VAL A 31 -9.85 -15.71 5.19
C VAL A 31 -8.36 -16.05 5.24
N THR A 32 -8.00 -17.11 5.97
CA THR A 32 -6.58 -17.48 6.19
C THR A 32 -5.80 -17.69 4.89
N SER A 33 -6.44 -18.20 3.82
CA SER A 33 -5.79 -18.38 2.51
C SER A 33 -5.28 -17.07 1.91
N ASP A 34 -6.04 -15.98 2.04
CA ASP A 34 -5.67 -14.68 1.48
C ASP A 34 -4.50 -14.09 2.25
N VAL A 35 -4.50 -14.26 3.58
CA VAL A 35 -3.37 -13.87 4.43
C VAL A 35 -2.11 -14.58 3.98
N LEU A 36 -2.16 -15.91 3.77
CA LEU A 36 -1.00 -16.69 3.33
C LEU A 36 -0.53 -16.31 1.93
N HIS A 37 -1.46 -15.96 1.03
CA HIS A 37 -1.13 -15.49 -0.31
C HIS A 37 -0.35 -14.17 -0.27
N TYR A 38 -0.90 -13.14 0.37
CA TYR A 38 -0.26 -11.83 0.45
C TYR A 38 1.01 -11.84 1.30
N TYR A 39 1.04 -12.70 2.32
CA TYR A 39 2.23 -12.96 3.12
C TYR A 39 3.39 -13.46 2.26
N LYS A 40 3.17 -14.48 1.42
CA LYS A 40 4.21 -15.03 0.53
C LYS A 40 4.72 -13.97 -0.45
N ALA A 41 3.82 -13.22 -1.08
CA ALA A 41 4.18 -12.13 -1.99
C ALA A 41 5.03 -11.04 -1.29
N THR A 42 4.63 -10.65 -0.08
CA THR A 42 5.35 -9.66 0.75
C THR A 42 6.76 -10.16 1.10
N LEU A 43 6.90 -11.44 1.50
CA LEU A 43 8.19 -12.04 1.83
C LEU A 43 9.12 -12.15 0.60
N GLU A 44 8.58 -12.54 -0.55
CA GLU A 44 9.36 -12.64 -1.79
C GLU A 44 9.90 -11.26 -2.22
N LEU A 45 9.05 -10.24 -2.19
CA LEU A 45 9.43 -8.87 -2.52
C LEU A 45 10.43 -8.30 -1.52
N SER A 46 10.27 -8.56 -0.22
CA SER A 46 11.22 -8.08 0.79
C SER A 46 12.60 -8.70 0.60
N ARG A 47 12.68 -10.00 0.31
CA ARG A 47 13.94 -10.68 -0.02
C ARG A 47 14.56 -10.12 -1.30
N ALA A 48 13.74 -9.85 -2.32
CA ALA A 48 14.20 -9.26 -3.58
C ALA A 48 14.72 -7.81 -3.42
N LEU A 49 14.32 -7.11 -2.35
CA LEU A 49 14.84 -5.80 -1.96
C LEU A 49 16.02 -5.89 -0.96
N ASN A 50 16.49 -7.09 -0.65
CA ASN A 50 17.50 -7.37 0.37
C ASN A 50 17.10 -6.85 1.77
N LEU A 51 15.80 -6.88 2.07
CA LEU A 51 15.27 -6.55 3.39
C LEU A 51 15.20 -7.83 4.23
N LYS A 52 15.71 -7.74 5.46
CA LYS A 52 15.59 -8.81 6.44
C LYS A 52 14.41 -8.50 7.36
N LEU A 53 13.29 -9.18 7.12
CA LEU A 53 12.06 -9.00 7.90
C LEU A 53 11.88 -10.19 8.83
N ASP A 54 12.42 -10.06 10.05
CA ASP A 54 12.44 -11.16 11.03
C ASP A 54 11.05 -11.70 11.34
N MET A 55 10.01 -10.84 11.33
CA MET A 55 8.64 -11.28 11.57
C MET A 55 8.04 -12.11 10.44
N LEU A 56 8.32 -11.74 9.18
CA LEU A 56 7.89 -12.56 8.06
C LEU A 56 8.69 -13.87 7.99
N GLU A 57 9.98 -13.85 8.27
CA GLU A 57 10.79 -15.07 8.31
C GLU A 57 10.32 -16.04 9.42
N ARG A 58 9.91 -15.51 10.57
CA ARG A 58 9.30 -16.32 11.64
C ARG A 58 8.02 -17.00 11.19
N LEU A 59 7.15 -16.30 10.46
CA LEU A 59 5.96 -16.92 9.85
C LEU A 59 6.31 -18.02 8.85
N ALA A 60 7.39 -17.84 8.07
CA ALA A 60 7.78 -18.79 7.01
C ALA A 60 8.17 -20.15 7.60
N ALA A 61 8.71 -20.12 8.82
CA ALA A 61 9.13 -21.29 9.57
C ALA A 61 7.99 -22.00 10.31
N GLN A 62 6.79 -21.42 10.39
CA GLN A 62 5.64 -22.06 11.04
C GLN A 62 4.91 -23.02 10.10
N GLU A 63 4.39 -24.11 10.64
CA GLU A 63 3.51 -25.01 9.90
C GLU A 63 2.15 -24.34 9.65
N GLU A 64 1.53 -24.62 8.50
CA GLU A 64 0.27 -23.98 8.05
C GLU A 64 -0.87 -24.13 9.08
N ASN A 65 -0.88 -25.24 9.83
CA ASN A 65 -1.86 -25.51 10.89
C ASN A 65 -1.68 -24.61 12.13
N GLN A 66 -0.49 -24.04 12.32
CA GLN A 66 -0.17 -23.10 13.40
C GLN A 66 -0.56 -21.66 13.04
N LEU A 67 -0.84 -21.40 11.76
CA LEU A 67 -1.20 -20.08 11.22
C LEU A 67 -2.71 -19.80 11.30
N GLN A 68 -3.48 -20.57 12.06
CA GLN A 68 -4.93 -20.36 12.18
C GLN A 68 -5.32 -19.26 13.18
N ASN A 69 -4.38 -18.76 13.99
CA ASN A 69 -4.67 -17.69 14.95
C ASN A 69 -4.68 -16.32 14.25
N LYS A 70 -5.89 -15.79 14.01
CA LYS A 70 -6.10 -14.48 13.35
C LYS A 70 -5.43 -13.31 14.08
N ASP A 71 -5.44 -13.29 15.41
CA ASP A 71 -4.80 -12.21 16.17
C ASP A 71 -3.27 -12.24 16.01
N SER A 72 -2.69 -13.44 15.97
CA SER A 72 -1.25 -13.61 15.70
C SER A 72 -0.90 -13.15 14.29
N LEU A 73 -1.68 -13.54 13.28
CA LEU A 73 -1.49 -13.12 11.90
C LEU A 73 -1.57 -11.59 11.74
N ARG A 74 -2.57 -10.95 12.37
CA ARG A 74 -2.71 -9.50 12.36
C ARG A 74 -1.52 -8.81 13.03
N ALA A 75 -1.08 -9.30 14.20
CA ALA A 75 0.09 -8.73 14.88
C ALA A 75 1.34 -8.81 14.00
N ILE A 76 1.53 -9.93 13.29
CA ILE A 76 2.68 -10.12 12.42
C ILE A 76 2.59 -9.24 11.17
N ALA A 77 1.43 -9.14 10.53
CA ALA A 77 1.22 -8.25 9.38
C ALA A 77 1.57 -6.80 9.74
N THR A 78 1.00 -6.29 10.84
CA THR A 78 1.27 -4.93 11.34
C THR A 78 2.76 -4.72 11.63
N GLN A 79 3.39 -5.64 12.35
CA GLN A 79 4.81 -5.51 12.70
C GLN A 79 5.72 -5.57 11.45
N SER A 80 5.36 -6.39 10.46
CA SER A 80 6.14 -6.54 9.22
C SER A 80 6.13 -5.27 8.37
N ILE A 81 5.04 -4.50 8.37
CA ILE A 81 4.95 -3.19 7.70
C ILE A 81 5.93 -2.20 8.36
N TYR A 82 5.95 -2.14 9.69
CA TYR A 82 6.89 -1.28 10.43
C TYR A 82 8.34 -1.70 10.19
N GLU A 83 8.64 -2.99 10.23
CA GLU A 83 9.97 -3.53 9.94
C GLU A 83 10.42 -3.24 8.51
N THR A 84 9.51 -3.32 7.54
CA THR A 84 9.79 -2.99 6.14
C THR A 84 10.22 -1.54 6.00
N TYR A 85 9.41 -0.61 6.52
CA TYR A 85 9.72 0.81 6.44
C TYR A 85 11.03 1.15 7.16
N ALA A 86 11.23 0.60 8.36
CA ALA A 86 12.46 0.80 9.13
C ALA A 86 13.69 0.27 8.37
N SER A 87 13.60 -0.93 7.79
CA SER A 87 14.70 -1.56 7.05
C SER A 87 15.10 -0.77 5.80
N LEU A 88 14.11 -0.29 5.04
CA LEU A 88 14.36 0.58 3.88
C LEU A 88 15.10 1.87 4.31
N CYS A 89 14.68 2.47 5.42
CA CYS A 89 15.35 3.67 5.94
C CYS A 89 16.78 3.39 6.41
N THR A 90 17.01 2.31 7.16
CA THR A 90 18.36 1.96 7.68
C THR A 90 19.32 1.55 6.57
N ASN A 91 18.80 1.00 5.47
CA ASN A 91 19.59 0.62 4.31
C ASN A 91 19.92 1.82 3.38
N GLY A 92 19.46 3.03 3.72
CA GLY A 92 19.63 4.22 2.88
C GLY A 92 18.71 4.25 1.64
N GLN A 93 17.71 3.36 1.58
CA GLN A 93 16.73 3.25 0.50
C GLN A 93 15.54 4.19 0.75
N SER A 94 15.83 5.48 0.95
CA SER A 94 14.81 6.46 1.38
C SER A 94 13.75 6.72 0.31
N GLU A 95 14.10 6.61 -0.97
CA GLU A 95 13.13 6.74 -2.05
C GLU A 95 12.19 5.54 -2.08
N GLU A 96 12.73 4.33 -2.02
CA GLU A 96 11.94 3.11 -1.92
C GLU A 96 11.05 3.10 -0.68
N ALA A 97 11.51 3.64 0.45
CA ALA A 97 10.68 3.82 1.64
C ALA A 97 9.46 4.72 1.37
N VAL A 98 9.64 5.82 0.62
CA VAL A 98 8.54 6.70 0.23
C VAL A 98 7.61 6.02 -0.78
N LEU A 99 8.15 5.29 -1.74
CA LEU A 99 7.37 4.55 -2.74
C LEU A 99 6.56 3.41 -2.12
N PHE A 100 7.15 2.70 -1.14
CA PHE A 100 6.48 1.71 -0.30
C PHE A 100 5.30 2.33 0.46
N LEU A 101 5.52 3.46 1.14
CA LEU A 101 4.44 4.18 1.83
C LEU A 101 3.34 4.62 0.87
N ALA A 102 3.72 5.16 -0.30
CA ALA A 102 2.77 5.68 -1.27
C ALA A 102 1.94 4.55 -1.91
N GLY A 103 2.56 3.41 -2.26
CA GLY A 103 1.87 2.23 -2.76
C GLY A 103 0.90 1.64 -1.74
N GLY A 104 1.35 1.48 -0.49
CA GLY A 104 0.50 0.95 0.58
C GLY A 104 -0.67 1.87 0.95
N TRP A 105 -0.45 3.18 0.95
CA TRP A 105 -1.54 4.13 1.16
C TRP A 105 -2.56 4.09 0.03
N LEU A 106 -2.11 4.04 -1.23
CA LEU A 106 -3.00 3.96 -2.39
C LEU A 106 -3.89 2.72 -2.32
N GLU A 107 -3.32 1.55 -1.99
CA GLU A 107 -4.09 0.32 -1.85
C GLU A 107 -5.06 0.37 -0.67
N ALA A 108 -4.61 0.85 0.50
CA ALA A 108 -5.47 0.96 1.67
C ALA A 108 -6.68 1.88 1.42
N VAL A 109 -6.48 2.99 0.72
CA VAL A 109 -7.56 3.90 0.32
C VAL A 109 -8.43 3.26 -0.75
N TYR A 110 -7.86 2.57 -1.74
CA TYR A 110 -8.63 1.84 -2.74
C TYR A 110 -9.58 0.81 -2.10
N LEU A 111 -9.07 -0.01 -1.18
CA LEU A 111 -9.89 -0.98 -0.45
C LEU A 111 -11.02 -0.28 0.33
N GLY A 112 -10.71 0.82 1.03
CA GLY A 112 -11.69 1.62 1.76
C GLY A 112 -12.75 2.24 0.83
N ALA A 113 -12.34 2.82 -0.29
CA ALA A 113 -13.21 3.45 -1.27
C ALA A 113 -14.11 2.41 -1.95
N ASN A 114 -13.55 1.26 -2.32
CA ASN A 114 -14.30 0.13 -2.84
C ASN A 114 -15.38 -0.32 -1.85
N ILE A 115 -15.02 -0.55 -0.57
CA ILE A 115 -16.00 -0.88 0.48
C ILE A 115 -17.08 0.21 0.60
N ALA A 116 -16.69 1.49 0.63
CA ALA A 116 -17.63 2.60 0.72
C ALA A 116 -18.59 2.66 -0.48
N SER A 117 -18.15 2.27 -1.68
CA SER A 117 -18.96 2.26 -2.89
C SER A 117 -20.06 1.18 -2.87
N LEU A 118 -19.85 0.06 -2.16
CA LEU A 118 -20.78 -1.08 -2.14
C LEU A 118 -22.13 -0.77 -1.45
N SER A 119 -22.18 0.23 -0.55
CA SER A 119 -23.43 0.55 0.16
C SER A 119 -23.41 1.94 0.79
N ARG A 120 -24.54 2.66 0.69
CA ARG A 120 -24.77 3.93 1.39
C ARG A 120 -24.73 3.83 2.93
N ARG A 121 -24.76 2.61 3.49
CA ARG A 121 -24.64 2.39 4.94
C ARG A 121 -23.20 2.47 5.45
N ASN A 122 -22.20 2.55 4.56
CA ASN A 122 -20.78 2.57 4.92
C ASN A 122 -20.29 4.00 5.22
N GLN A 123 -21.14 4.83 5.84
CA GLN A 123 -20.84 6.24 6.12
C GLN A 123 -19.57 6.40 6.98
N GLN A 124 -19.34 5.49 7.93
CA GLN A 124 -18.11 5.49 8.74
C GLN A 124 -16.85 5.31 7.88
N VAL A 125 -16.90 4.49 6.82
CA VAL A 125 -15.77 4.30 5.90
C VAL A 125 -15.54 5.55 5.07
N VAL A 126 -16.62 6.22 4.63
CA VAL A 126 -16.52 7.52 3.94
C VAL A 126 -15.87 8.58 4.84
N GLU A 127 -16.28 8.66 6.11
CA GLU A 127 -15.68 9.58 7.10
C GLU A 127 -14.18 9.29 7.31
N LEU A 128 -13.78 8.02 7.36
CA LEU A 128 -12.37 7.63 7.45
C LEU A 128 -11.56 8.02 6.20
N LEU A 129 -12.15 7.90 5.00
CA LEU A 129 -11.52 8.33 3.75
C LEU A 129 -11.31 9.84 3.73
N GLN A 130 -12.29 10.62 4.21
CA GLN A 130 -12.16 12.09 4.30
C GLN A 130 -11.02 12.51 5.24
N GLN A 131 -10.73 11.73 6.28
CA GLN A 131 -9.63 12.00 7.22
C GLN A 131 -8.24 11.77 6.61
N GLN A 132 -8.14 11.06 5.49
CA GLN A 132 -6.86 10.75 4.85
C GLN A 132 -6.20 11.94 4.14
N GLU A 133 -6.86 13.10 4.04
CA GLU A 133 -6.31 14.29 3.37
C GLU A 133 -4.93 14.69 3.92
N SER A 134 -4.77 14.70 5.24
CA SER A 134 -3.50 15.05 5.87
C SER A 134 -2.36 14.06 5.51
N THR A 135 -2.70 12.78 5.40
CA THR A 135 -1.78 11.71 4.98
C THR A 135 -1.45 11.84 3.50
N PHE A 136 -2.45 12.07 2.64
CA PHE A 136 -2.29 12.30 1.21
C PHE A 136 -1.32 13.47 0.94
N GLN A 137 -1.55 14.62 1.56
CA GLN A 137 -0.68 15.80 1.44
C GLN A 137 0.73 15.52 1.97
N SER A 138 0.86 14.70 3.02
CA SER A 138 2.18 14.29 3.52
C SER A 138 2.91 13.45 2.49
N ILE A 139 2.26 12.46 1.89
CA ILE A 139 2.85 11.62 0.84
C ILE A 139 3.24 12.45 -0.38
N MET A 140 2.39 13.37 -0.85
CA MET A 140 2.73 14.28 -1.94
C MET A 140 4.00 15.09 -1.65
N ARG A 141 4.15 15.61 -0.43
CA ARG A 141 5.39 16.32 -0.01
C ARG A 141 6.61 15.41 0.04
N LEU A 142 6.45 14.14 0.45
CA LEU A 142 7.54 13.16 0.43
C LEU A 142 7.96 12.86 -1.03
N LEU A 143 6.99 12.64 -1.92
CA LEU A 143 7.20 12.34 -3.34
C LEU A 143 7.83 13.53 -4.10
N ASP A 144 7.47 14.78 -3.78
CA ASP A 144 8.06 15.96 -4.43
C ASP A 144 9.59 16.04 -4.25
N ARG A 145 10.13 15.49 -3.15
CA ARG A 145 11.58 15.41 -2.94
C ARG A 145 12.29 14.50 -3.95
N TYR A 146 11.55 13.56 -4.54
CA TYR A 146 12.04 12.58 -5.50
C TYR A 146 11.54 12.86 -6.93
N LYS A 147 10.90 14.00 -7.21
CA LYS A 147 10.37 14.32 -8.56
C LYS A 147 11.38 14.38 -9.70
N LYS A 148 12.68 14.32 -9.40
CA LYS A 148 13.76 14.31 -10.40
C LYS A 148 14.17 12.89 -10.80
N THR A 149 13.66 11.88 -10.10
CA THR A 149 13.84 10.48 -10.49
C THR A 149 12.62 10.07 -11.32
N PRO A 150 12.77 9.17 -12.30
CA PRO A 150 11.63 8.67 -13.07
C PRO A 150 10.55 8.06 -12.17
N ALA A 151 10.97 7.38 -11.11
CA ALA A 151 10.10 6.70 -10.16
C ALA A 151 9.26 7.68 -9.32
N GLY A 152 9.93 8.65 -8.69
CA GLY A 152 9.27 9.67 -7.89
C GLY A 152 8.37 10.58 -8.74
N GLU A 153 8.79 10.93 -9.95
CA GLU A 153 7.97 11.71 -10.90
C GLU A 153 6.70 10.96 -11.30
N ALA A 154 6.82 9.68 -11.68
CA ALA A 154 5.68 8.86 -12.07
C ALA A 154 4.67 8.72 -10.93
N MET A 155 5.15 8.39 -9.71
CA MET A 155 4.27 8.24 -8.55
C MET A 155 3.65 9.58 -8.11
N LEU A 156 4.41 10.67 -8.15
CA LEU A 156 3.88 12.01 -7.87
C LEU A 156 2.79 12.40 -8.87
N THR A 157 2.98 12.11 -10.15
CA THR A 157 1.98 12.38 -11.21
C THR A 157 0.69 11.59 -10.96
N ILE A 158 0.79 10.33 -10.55
CA ILE A 158 -0.36 9.51 -10.16
C ILE A 158 -1.11 10.17 -8.99
N PHE A 159 -0.39 10.57 -7.94
CA PHE A 159 -0.99 11.22 -6.77
C PHE A 159 -1.64 12.56 -7.13
N GLN A 160 -1.00 13.40 -7.94
CA GLN A 160 -1.58 14.65 -8.43
C GLN A 160 -2.89 14.42 -9.21
N GLY A 161 -2.97 13.33 -9.97
CA GLY A 161 -4.20 12.93 -10.68
C GLY A 161 -5.37 12.56 -9.75
N LEU A 162 -5.08 12.06 -8.54
CA LEU A 162 -6.09 11.72 -7.53
C LEU A 162 -6.61 12.93 -6.75
N GLN A 163 -5.85 14.03 -6.69
CA GLN A 163 -6.16 15.19 -5.87
C GLN A 163 -7.58 15.76 -6.11
N PRO A 164 -8.08 15.91 -7.36
CA PRO A 164 -9.41 16.46 -7.60
C PRO A 164 -10.56 15.59 -7.05
N SER A 165 -10.47 14.26 -7.17
CA SER A 165 -11.52 13.36 -6.67
C SER A 165 -11.49 13.23 -5.15
N PHE A 166 -10.30 13.27 -4.55
CA PHE A 166 -10.13 13.34 -3.11
C PHE A 166 -10.77 14.61 -2.53
N GLU A 167 -10.49 15.77 -3.13
CA GLU A 167 -11.08 17.05 -2.72
C GLU A 167 -12.61 17.05 -2.91
N ALA A 168 -13.10 16.44 -3.99
CA ALA A 168 -14.54 16.28 -4.21
C ALA A 168 -15.21 15.41 -3.13
N LEU A 169 -14.59 14.29 -2.75
CA LEU A 169 -15.09 13.45 -1.64
C LEU A 169 -15.09 14.20 -0.30
N ARG A 170 -14.03 14.98 -0.04
CA ARG A 170 -13.90 15.78 1.18
C ARG A 170 -14.99 16.85 1.30
N THR A 171 -15.28 17.55 0.21
CA THR A 171 -16.24 18.66 0.20
C THR A 171 -17.69 18.20 0.10
N LYS A 172 -17.94 17.09 -0.61
CA LYS A 172 -19.27 16.55 -0.84
C LYS A 172 -19.23 15.02 -0.81
N PRO A 173 -19.26 14.39 0.39
CA PRO A 173 -19.27 12.94 0.50
C PRO A 173 -20.62 12.39 0.04
N ASP A 174 -20.65 11.84 -1.17
CA ASP A 174 -21.82 11.15 -1.71
C ASP A 174 -21.40 9.93 -2.54
N THR A 175 -22.40 9.17 -3.01
CA THR A 175 -22.15 7.95 -3.80
C THR A 175 -21.36 8.25 -5.08
N GLN A 176 -21.59 9.40 -5.71
CA GLN A 176 -20.91 9.75 -6.97
C GLN A 176 -19.44 10.11 -6.71
N THR A 177 -19.15 10.91 -5.68
CA THR A 177 -17.76 11.28 -5.36
C THR A 177 -16.96 10.09 -4.87
N THR A 178 -17.59 9.18 -4.12
CA THR A 178 -16.98 7.91 -3.68
C THR A 178 -16.66 7.00 -4.87
N GLN A 179 -17.62 6.82 -5.79
CA GLN A 179 -17.40 6.00 -6.99
C GLN A 179 -16.29 6.60 -7.86
N THR A 180 -16.32 7.92 -8.09
CA THR A 180 -15.31 8.60 -8.90
C THR A 180 -13.90 8.43 -8.33
N LEU A 181 -13.75 8.54 -7.00
CA LEU A 181 -12.46 8.27 -6.35
C LEU A 181 -12.05 6.80 -6.49
N THR A 182 -12.99 5.87 -6.32
CA THR A 182 -12.74 4.42 -6.45
C THR A 182 -12.22 4.07 -7.85
N ASP A 183 -12.88 4.56 -8.90
CA ASP A 183 -12.49 4.29 -10.29
C ASP A 183 -11.10 4.87 -10.61
N GLN A 184 -10.78 6.06 -10.09
CA GLN A 184 -9.46 6.65 -10.27
C GLN A 184 -8.36 5.91 -9.52
N LEU A 185 -8.65 5.44 -8.30
CA LEU A 185 -7.73 4.60 -7.53
C LEU A 185 -7.49 3.26 -8.22
N GLU A 186 -8.53 2.64 -8.77
CA GLU A 186 -8.41 1.41 -9.55
C GLU A 186 -7.54 1.61 -10.79
N GLN A 187 -7.76 2.70 -11.53
CA GLN A 187 -6.93 3.04 -12.68
C GLN A 187 -5.46 3.28 -12.28
N ALA A 188 -5.24 4.00 -11.18
CA ALA A 188 -3.90 4.27 -10.65
C ALA A 188 -3.20 2.97 -10.22
N ARG A 189 -3.90 2.10 -9.49
CA ARG A 189 -3.45 0.77 -9.09
C ARG A 189 -3.04 -0.08 -10.29
N GLY A 190 -3.89 -0.11 -11.33
CA GLY A 190 -3.62 -0.83 -12.57
C GLY A 190 -2.34 -0.37 -13.27
N LYS A 191 -2.05 0.94 -13.24
CA LYS A 191 -0.78 1.49 -13.79
C LYS A 191 0.44 1.04 -12.99
N LEU A 192 0.34 0.99 -11.66
CA LEU A 192 1.45 0.60 -10.78
C LEU A 192 1.78 -0.89 -10.93
N ILE A 193 0.76 -1.74 -10.98
CA ILE A 193 0.94 -3.19 -11.14
C ILE A 193 1.40 -3.55 -12.56
N ALA A 194 0.96 -2.82 -13.59
CA ALA A 194 1.41 -3.07 -14.97
C ALA A 194 2.88 -2.67 -15.22
N GLN A 195 3.47 -1.88 -14.32
CA GLN A 195 4.87 -1.41 -14.40
C GLN A 195 5.86 -2.31 -13.64
N SER A 196 5.37 -3.36 -12.99
CA SER A 196 6.15 -4.29 -12.15
C SER A 196 6.24 -5.69 -12.72
#